data_AF-A0AAU8KDD7-F1
#
_entry.id   AF-A0AAU8KDD7-F1
#
_cell.length_a   1.000
_cell.length_b   1.000
_cell.length_c   1.000
_cell.angle_alpha   90.00
_cell.angle_beta   90.00
_cell.angle_gamma   90.00
#
_symmetry.space_group_name_H-M   'P 1'
#
loop_
_entity.id
_entity.type
_entity.pdbx_description
1 polymer ?
#
loop_
_entity_poly.entity_id
_entity_poly.type
_entity_poly.pdbx_seq_one_letter_code
_entity_poly.pdbx_strand_id
1 'polypeptide(L)'
;MPSSRSTRALAVALLAVLLGALLPAATAQAASRTVQGGRLDWGIKASFQSYVTGPIANGSWSLTGGAATVGGSQFRFHSATGSYDPDSGAFSSGFSGGVHFTGHKKADGSNELDLTISRPTIRISGGSGVLHADMVSKERGTGKVSNRSQVPLARLSLGGIDMKGGSTPIALTNVPTTLTAEGASAFAGYYTEGTPLDPVSLSVDTRGTAEPKPSAPDKKKDEGEKKDKAEKKDQEKAGRFEDAAVDWGVRRTFREYVTGSIGQGKWTLADGAQDGGALFRFPQGKGTYDAKKETLDAEFSGSIRFTGAHDLDLKFAAVTVAVAKGEGTLSADVTSEGKTTKNVPIVTFEAEDFTPEDGLAALTEAPAALTAEGSKAFGSMYKAGTAMDPVSLAVTVDEKAQLPALPDLGSEPTAAAEPTKKAAEKPSAAPAAASSDSGPGAGTWAAIGGGALILLGAVAAFFVLRRRSAQPAPEAADASAAPDSPQTS
;
A
#
# COMPACT_ATOMS: atom_id res chain seq x y z
N MET A 1 83.04 29.89 25.13
CA MET A 1 81.70 29.25 25.29
C MET A 1 80.80 30.18 26.08
N PRO A 2 79.47 30.15 25.95
CA PRO A 2 78.66 29.36 25.01
C PRO A 2 78.10 30.19 23.84
N SER A 3 77.67 29.52 22.77
CA SER A 3 77.06 30.15 21.60
C SER A 3 75.73 29.49 21.20
N SER A 4 74.75 30.32 20.85
CA SER A 4 73.68 30.06 19.86
C SER A 4 72.96 28.69 19.90
N ARG A 5 71.97 28.48 20.79
CA ARG A 5 70.99 27.37 20.66
C ARG A 5 69.51 27.66 20.96
N SER A 6 69.12 28.83 21.47
CA SER A 6 67.75 29.03 22.04
C SER A 6 66.80 29.98 21.29
N THR A 7 66.94 30.18 19.97
CA THR A 7 66.02 31.09 19.23
C THR A 7 65.49 30.56 17.89
N ARG A 8 65.96 29.40 17.40
CA ARG A 8 65.45 28.77 16.16
C ARG A 8 64.47 27.61 16.39
N ALA A 9 64.29 27.14 17.63
CA ALA A 9 63.38 26.04 17.93
C ALA A 9 61.90 26.45 18.04
N LEU A 10 61.59 27.68 18.48
CA LEU A 10 60.19 28.12 18.64
C LEU A 10 59.49 28.47 17.31
N ALA A 11 60.23 28.90 16.29
CA ALA A 11 59.65 29.32 15.01
C ALA A 11 59.10 28.16 14.16
N VAL A 12 59.68 26.96 14.29
CA VAL A 12 59.24 25.77 13.53
C VAL A 12 58.03 25.10 14.18
N ALA A 13 57.93 25.14 15.51
CA ALA A 13 56.79 24.57 16.24
C ALA A 13 55.47 25.32 15.97
N LEU A 14 55.50 26.66 15.83
CA LEU A 14 54.30 27.44 15.51
C LEU A 14 53.82 27.27 14.06
N LEU A 15 54.72 27.06 13.09
CA LEU A 15 54.33 26.85 11.69
C LEU A 15 53.71 25.46 11.44
N ALA A 16 54.11 24.43 12.20
CA ALA A 16 53.48 23.12 12.14
C ALA A 16 52.03 23.11 12.68
N VAL A 17 51.72 23.95 13.67
CA VAL A 17 50.36 24.07 14.23
C VAL A 17 49.45 24.90 13.30
N LEU A 18 49.96 25.94 12.62
CA LEU A 18 49.15 26.74 11.71
C LEU A 18 48.83 26.09 10.35
N LEU A 19 49.66 25.16 9.84
CA LEU A 19 49.31 24.42 8.61
C LEU A 19 48.30 23.28 8.83
N GLY A 20 48.12 22.81 10.07
CA GLY A 20 47.08 21.82 10.40
C GLY A 20 45.65 22.38 10.43
N ALA A 21 45.50 23.70 10.57
CA ALA A 21 44.21 24.39 10.69
C ALA A 21 43.61 24.86 9.35
N LEU A 22 44.22 24.48 8.21
CA LEU A 22 43.83 24.89 6.86
C LEU A 22 43.46 23.71 5.94
N LEU A 23 43.32 22.50 6.49
CA LEU A 23 42.50 21.49 5.86
C LEU A 23 41.04 22.00 5.93
N PRO A 24 40.31 22.16 4.81
CA PRO A 24 38.88 22.32 4.91
C PRO A 24 38.36 21.10 5.66
N ALA A 25 37.62 21.33 6.74
CA ALA A 25 36.84 20.27 7.33
C ALA A 25 35.96 19.72 6.20
N ALA A 26 36.19 18.46 5.82
CA ALA A 26 35.30 17.78 4.90
C ALA A 26 33.95 17.74 5.61
N THR A 27 33.06 18.65 5.24
CA THR A 27 31.68 18.62 5.68
C THR A 27 31.17 17.25 5.27
N ALA A 28 30.81 16.43 6.24
CA ALA A 28 30.24 15.12 5.98
C ALA A 28 28.89 15.34 5.28
N GLN A 29 28.94 15.44 3.95
CA GLN A 29 27.76 15.58 3.10
C GLN A 29 26.96 14.30 3.29
N ALA A 30 25.74 14.43 3.82
CA ALA A 30 24.92 13.28 4.11
C ALA A 30 24.40 12.74 2.77
N ALA A 31 25.07 11.70 2.27
CA ALA A 31 24.82 11.13 0.95
C ALA A 31 23.32 10.87 0.71
N SER A 32 22.85 11.22 -0.49
CA SER A 32 21.46 11.03 -0.89
C SER A 32 21.02 9.59 -0.65
N ARG A 33 19.85 9.44 -0.02
CA ARG A 33 19.27 8.14 0.33
C ARG A 33 18.28 7.72 -0.75
N THR A 34 18.33 6.44 -1.12
CA THR A 34 17.32 5.87 -2.02
C THR A 34 16.06 5.59 -1.22
N VAL A 35 14.90 5.98 -1.75
CA VAL A 35 13.59 5.57 -1.22
C VAL A 35 13.32 4.14 -1.68
N GLN A 36 13.09 3.23 -0.72
CA GLN A 36 12.90 1.80 -0.97
C GLN A 36 11.82 1.22 -0.05
N GLY A 37 10.55 1.42 -0.41
CA GLY A 37 9.40 0.97 0.37
C GLY A 37 8.72 2.09 1.13
N GLY A 38 7.45 1.86 1.48
CA GLY A 38 6.56 2.85 2.08
C GLY A 38 5.31 3.13 1.26
N ARG A 39 4.53 4.12 1.73
CA ARG A 39 3.14 4.36 1.32
C ARG A 39 2.69 5.82 1.39
N LEU A 40 1.58 6.09 0.69
CA LEU A 40 0.85 7.35 0.66
C LEU A 40 -0.65 7.05 0.89
N ASP A 41 -1.24 7.66 1.90
CA ASP A 41 -2.65 7.58 2.26
C ASP A 41 -3.36 8.88 1.84
N TRP A 42 -4.38 8.77 0.97
CA TRP A 42 -5.09 9.91 0.40
C TRP A 42 -6.53 9.58 0.01
N GLY A 43 -7.50 10.43 0.38
CA GLY A 43 -8.92 10.25 0.06
C GLY A 43 -9.38 10.82 -1.29
N ILE A 44 -8.47 11.40 -2.09
CA ILE A 44 -8.80 12.29 -3.23
C ILE A 44 -9.57 13.53 -2.75
N LYS A 45 -10.87 13.37 -2.51
CA LYS A 45 -11.78 14.38 -1.96
C LYS A 45 -13.03 13.70 -1.40
N ALA A 46 -13.30 13.81 -0.10
CA ALA A 46 -14.40 13.12 0.56
C ALA A 46 -15.76 13.41 -0.09
N SER A 47 -16.03 14.68 -0.43
CA SER A 47 -17.28 15.07 -1.11
C SER A 47 -17.39 14.57 -2.56
N PHE A 48 -16.28 14.27 -3.23
CA PHE A 48 -16.30 13.61 -4.54
C PHE A 48 -16.65 12.13 -4.38
N GLN A 49 -16.04 11.42 -3.42
CA GLN A 49 -16.40 10.03 -3.12
C GLN A 49 -17.88 9.89 -2.77
N SER A 50 -18.40 10.71 -1.85
CA SER A 50 -19.83 10.68 -1.46
C SER A 50 -20.77 11.03 -2.61
N TYR A 51 -20.33 11.82 -3.59
CA TYR A 51 -21.10 12.10 -4.80
C TYR A 51 -21.12 10.89 -5.74
N VAL A 52 -19.98 10.24 -5.97
CA VAL A 52 -19.86 9.04 -6.83
C VAL A 52 -20.68 7.88 -6.27
N THR A 53 -20.55 7.56 -4.99
CA THR A 53 -21.27 6.45 -4.35
C THR A 53 -22.69 6.83 -3.89
N GLY A 54 -23.05 8.11 -3.98
CA GLY A 54 -24.38 8.62 -3.62
C GLY A 54 -25.44 8.42 -4.72
N PRO A 55 -26.71 8.69 -4.41
CA PRO A 55 -27.84 8.42 -5.32
C PRO A 55 -27.87 9.29 -6.59
N ILE A 56 -27.03 10.32 -6.68
CA ILE A 56 -26.98 11.24 -7.83
C ILE A 56 -26.14 10.66 -8.97
N ALA A 57 -24.90 10.26 -8.69
CA ALA A 57 -24.08 9.58 -9.69
C ALA A 57 -24.42 8.08 -9.78
N ASN A 58 -24.93 7.49 -8.69
CA ASN A 58 -25.28 6.07 -8.58
C ASN A 58 -24.16 5.16 -9.11
N GLY A 59 -22.93 5.51 -8.71
CA GLY A 59 -21.69 4.96 -9.23
C GLY A 59 -20.92 4.16 -8.20
N SER A 60 -19.68 3.85 -8.53
CA SER A 60 -18.77 3.08 -7.69
C SER A 60 -17.32 3.46 -7.96
N TRP A 61 -16.42 2.91 -7.16
CA TRP A 61 -15.00 2.91 -7.44
C TRP A 61 -14.41 1.50 -7.31
N SER A 62 -13.30 1.27 -7.98
CA SER A 62 -12.48 0.06 -7.90
C SER A 62 -11.00 0.45 -7.76
N LEU A 63 -10.21 -0.43 -7.17
CA LEU A 63 -8.76 -0.23 -7.02
C LEU A 63 -7.99 -1.04 -8.06
N THR A 64 -6.83 -0.52 -8.44
CA THR A 64 -5.94 -1.09 -9.47
C THR A 64 -4.49 -1.06 -9.00
N GLY A 65 -3.67 -2.02 -9.44
CA GLY A 65 -2.21 -2.02 -9.20
C GLY A 65 -1.82 -2.03 -7.73
N GLY A 66 -2.43 -2.90 -6.93
CA GLY A 66 -2.11 -3.13 -5.52
C GLY A 66 -2.62 -2.11 -4.50
N ALA A 67 -3.29 -1.04 -4.95
CA ALA A 67 -3.90 -0.07 -4.03
C ALA A 67 -4.89 -0.73 -3.04
N ALA A 68 -4.89 -0.24 -1.80
CA ALA A 68 -5.79 -0.68 -0.74
C ALA A 68 -6.65 0.49 -0.21
N THR A 69 -7.47 0.26 0.81
CA THR A 69 -8.08 1.34 1.61
C THR A 69 -7.62 1.29 3.05
N VAL A 70 -7.56 2.46 3.70
CA VAL A 70 -7.41 2.60 5.15
C VAL A 70 -8.58 3.41 5.70
N GLY A 71 -9.08 3.00 6.86
CA GLY A 71 -10.31 3.55 7.42
C GLY A 71 -11.51 3.39 6.46
N GLY A 72 -12.47 4.32 6.55
CA GLY A 72 -13.69 4.30 5.73
C GLY A 72 -13.64 5.12 4.44
N SER A 73 -12.55 5.83 4.16
CA SER A 73 -12.54 6.88 3.11
C SER A 73 -11.17 7.26 2.54
N GLN A 74 -10.07 6.59 2.91
CA GLN A 74 -8.76 6.86 2.31
C GLN A 74 -8.29 5.67 1.47
N PHE A 75 -7.68 5.98 0.33
CA PHE A 75 -6.98 5.03 -0.52
C PHE A 75 -5.50 5.01 -0.13
N ARG A 76 -4.92 3.83 -0.15
CA ARG A 76 -3.50 3.61 0.11
C ARG A 76 -2.78 3.22 -1.17
N PHE A 77 -1.76 4.00 -1.49
CA PHE A 77 -0.77 3.76 -2.54
C PHE A 77 0.52 3.28 -1.85
N HIS A 78 1.26 2.37 -2.48
CA HIS A 78 2.35 1.62 -1.83
C HIS A 78 3.63 1.59 -2.68
N SER A 79 4.60 0.77 -2.30
CA SER A 79 5.87 0.57 -3.04
C SER A 79 6.55 1.90 -3.38
N ALA A 80 6.72 2.75 -2.37
CA ALA A 80 7.41 4.03 -2.54
C ALA A 80 8.81 3.81 -3.15
N THR A 81 9.12 4.56 -4.22
CA THR A 81 10.43 4.55 -4.90
C THR A 81 10.88 5.96 -5.26
N GLY A 82 12.19 6.20 -5.23
CA GLY A 82 12.78 7.50 -5.57
C GLY A 82 13.98 7.88 -4.70
N SER A 83 14.06 9.13 -4.28
CA SER A 83 15.26 9.73 -3.69
C SER A 83 14.95 10.76 -2.61
N TYR A 84 15.79 10.80 -1.58
CA TYR A 84 15.75 11.77 -0.50
C TYR A 84 17.15 12.33 -0.22
N ASP A 85 17.29 13.65 -0.27
CA ASP A 85 18.51 14.37 0.10
C ASP A 85 18.33 15.01 1.49
N PRO A 86 18.98 14.49 2.54
CA PRO A 86 18.86 15.02 3.90
C PRO A 86 19.55 16.39 4.11
N ASP A 87 20.47 16.82 3.24
CA ASP A 87 21.16 18.12 3.39
C ASP A 87 20.31 19.27 2.84
N SER A 88 19.68 19.07 1.66
CA SER A 88 18.78 20.07 1.06
C SER A 88 17.32 19.92 1.51
N GLY A 89 16.91 18.74 1.96
CA GLY A 89 15.52 18.37 2.20
C GLY A 89 14.73 18.08 0.92
N ALA A 90 15.40 17.93 -0.23
CA ALA A 90 14.75 17.55 -1.48
C ALA A 90 14.28 16.09 -1.41
N PHE A 91 13.01 15.87 -1.75
CA PHE A 91 12.36 14.57 -1.65
C PHE A 91 11.54 14.30 -2.91
N SER A 92 11.69 13.11 -3.50
CA SER A 92 10.89 12.64 -4.62
C SER A 92 10.53 11.18 -4.39
N SER A 93 9.24 10.89 -4.28
CA SER A 93 8.73 9.52 -4.08
C SER A 93 7.51 9.28 -4.95
N GLY A 94 7.61 8.34 -5.89
CA GLY A 94 6.50 7.76 -6.62
C GLY A 94 5.94 6.55 -5.89
N PHE A 95 4.63 6.30 -6.00
CA PHE A 95 3.94 5.18 -5.36
C PHE A 95 3.12 4.41 -6.40
N SER A 96 3.04 3.08 -6.24
CA SER A 96 2.15 2.20 -7.00
C SER A 96 0.70 2.30 -6.51
N GLY A 97 -0.23 1.94 -7.40
CA GLY A 97 -1.66 1.96 -7.11
C GLY A 97 -2.46 2.94 -7.97
N GLY A 98 -3.77 2.70 -8.02
CA GLY A 98 -4.73 3.56 -8.68
C GLY A 98 -6.16 3.34 -8.18
N VAL A 99 -7.01 4.33 -8.42
CA VAL A 99 -8.44 4.32 -8.11
C VAL A 99 -9.18 4.69 -9.40
N HIS A 100 -10.11 3.84 -9.82
CA HIS A 100 -11.00 4.09 -10.94
C HIS A 100 -12.40 4.37 -10.42
N PHE A 101 -12.96 5.54 -10.76
CA PHE A 101 -14.31 5.97 -10.41
C PHE A 101 -15.20 5.90 -11.64
N THR A 102 -16.40 5.34 -11.48
CA THR A 102 -17.43 5.33 -12.52
C THR A 102 -18.77 5.82 -11.96
N GLY A 103 -19.59 6.45 -12.79
CA GLY A 103 -20.92 6.90 -12.41
C GLY A 103 -21.69 7.54 -13.56
N HIS A 104 -22.95 7.91 -13.30
CA HIS A 104 -23.89 8.39 -14.32
C HIS A 104 -24.03 7.39 -15.47
N LYS A 105 -24.40 6.15 -15.11
CA LYS A 105 -24.61 5.07 -16.07
C LYS A 105 -25.81 5.37 -16.96
N LYS A 106 -25.59 5.33 -18.27
CA LYS A 106 -26.58 5.58 -19.32
C LYS A 106 -27.28 4.29 -19.74
N ALA A 107 -28.38 4.42 -20.48
CA ALA A 107 -29.16 3.30 -20.99
C ALA A 107 -28.37 2.40 -21.97
N ASP A 108 -27.36 2.94 -22.64
CA ASP A 108 -26.42 2.19 -23.50
C ASP A 108 -25.36 1.39 -22.71
N GLY A 109 -25.37 1.48 -21.37
CA GLY A 109 -24.41 0.83 -20.48
C GLY A 109 -23.14 1.63 -20.19
N SER A 110 -22.89 2.73 -20.91
CA SER A 110 -21.72 3.58 -20.70
C SER A 110 -21.86 4.50 -19.49
N ASN A 111 -20.75 4.95 -18.91
CA ASN A 111 -20.73 5.92 -17.81
C ASN A 111 -20.41 7.33 -18.34
N GLU A 112 -21.08 8.38 -17.82
CA GLU A 112 -20.68 9.78 -18.09
C GLU A 112 -19.51 10.23 -17.22
N LEU A 113 -19.45 9.75 -15.97
CA LEU A 113 -18.29 9.89 -15.09
C LEU A 113 -17.42 8.64 -15.27
N ASP A 114 -16.20 8.84 -15.74
CA ASP A 114 -15.18 7.80 -15.89
C ASP A 114 -13.81 8.47 -15.65
N LEU A 115 -13.21 8.15 -14.50
CA LEU A 115 -12.01 8.82 -14.00
C LEU A 115 -11.07 7.83 -13.30
N THR A 116 -9.87 7.64 -13.82
CA THR A 116 -8.78 6.92 -13.15
C THR A 116 -7.71 7.89 -12.67
N ILE A 117 -7.34 7.77 -11.40
CA ILE A 117 -6.21 8.46 -10.78
C ILE A 117 -5.21 7.38 -10.35
N SER A 118 -3.97 7.42 -10.85
CA SER A 118 -2.96 6.40 -10.53
C SER A 118 -1.54 6.94 -10.45
N ARG A 119 -0.61 6.10 -9.99
CA ARG A 119 0.84 6.38 -9.87
C ARG A 119 1.15 7.76 -9.24
N PRO A 120 0.64 8.07 -8.03
CA PRO A 120 0.88 9.36 -7.42
C PRO A 120 2.37 9.54 -7.08
N THR A 121 2.89 10.75 -7.27
CA THR A 121 4.27 11.11 -6.97
C THR A 121 4.34 12.40 -6.17
N ILE A 122 4.91 12.32 -4.97
CA ILE A 122 5.20 13.48 -4.14
C ILE A 122 6.59 14.01 -4.53
N ARG A 123 6.66 15.29 -4.92
CA ARG A 123 7.92 16.03 -5.10
C ARG A 123 7.95 17.21 -4.15
N ILE A 124 9.00 17.31 -3.34
CA ILE A 124 9.22 18.41 -2.39
C ILE A 124 10.61 19.00 -2.63
N SER A 125 10.68 20.33 -2.75
CA SER A 125 11.93 21.08 -2.84
C SER A 125 11.70 22.52 -2.38
N GLY A 126 12.71 23.13 -1.75
CA GLY A 126 12.67 24.53 -1.30
C GLY A 126 11.52 24.85 -0.33
N GLY A 127 11.07 23.89 0.48
CA GLY A 127 9.93 24.05 1.39
C GLY A 127 8.56 24.04 0.72
N SER A 128 8.49 23.74 -0.59
CA SER A 128 7.25 23.60 -1.36
C SER A 128 7.07 22.15 -1.83
N GLY A 129 5.83 21.68 -1.94
CA GLY A 129 5.55 20.33 -2.42
C GLY A 129 4.43 20.28 -3.45
N VAL A 130 4.49 19.32 -4.37
CA VAL A 130 3.45 19.03 -5.37
C VAL A 130 3.21 17.51 -5.45
N LEU A 131 1.95 17.13 -5.29
CA LEU A 131 1.42 15.81 -5.61
C LEU A 131 1.14 15.78 -7.11
N HIS A 132 1.80 14.88 -7.81
CA HIS A 132 1.53 14.55 -9.20
C HIS A 132 0.74 13.25 -9.26
N ALA A 133 -0.05 13.04 -10.31
CA ALA A 133 -0.66 11.74 -10.59
C ALA A 133 -0.91 11.57 -12.09
N ASP A 134 -1.03 10.31 -12.53
CA ASP A 134 -1.58 9.97 -13.83
C ASP A 134 -3.11 10.08 -13.79
N MET A 135 -3.68 10.69 -14.82
CA MET A 135 -5.08 11.05 -14.91
C MET A 135 -5.65 10.56 -16.25
N VAL A 136 -6.55 9.58 -16.20
CA VAL A 136 -7.42 9.22 -17.35
C VAL A 136 -8.82 9.73 -17.02
N SER A 137 -9.35 10.65 -17.81
CA SER A 137 -10.56 11.41 -17.46
C SER A 137 -11.43 11.64 -18.68
N LYS A 138 -12.72 11.27 -18.58
CA LYS A 138 -13.74 11.46 -19.62
C LYS A 138 -14.46 12.79 -19.43
N GLU A 139 -14.43 13.62 -20.47
CA GLU A 139 -15.09 14.92 -20.48
C GLU A 139 -16.62 14.79 -20.58
N ARG A 140 -17.32 15.62 -19.80
CA ARG A 140 -18.78 15.65 -19.76
C ARG A 140 -19.37 16.12 -21.10
N GLY A 141 -20.42 15.46 -21.57
CA GLY A 141 -21.16 15.86 -22.77
C GLY A 141 -20.47 15.49 -24.09
N THR A 142 -19.18 15.82 -24.25
CA THR A 142 -18.40 15.41 -25.43
C THR A 142 -18.05 13.91 -25.40
N GLY A 143 -17.89 13.33 -24.20
CA GLY A 143 -17.43 11.96 -24.01
C GLY A 143 -15.96 11.74 -24.37
N LYS A 144 -15.20 12.80 -24.67
CA LYS A 144 -13.79 12.71 -25.06
C LYS A 144 -12.95 12.23 -23.87
N VAL A 145 -12.18 11.17 -24.06
CA VAL A 145 -11.21 10.71 -23.06
C VAL A 145 -9.91 11.49 -23.20
N SER A 146 -9.38 11.95 -22.07
CA SER A 146 -8.04 12.48 -21.92
C SER A 146 -7.19 11.51 -21.12
N ASN A 147 -5.93 11.35 -21.48
CA ASN A 147 -4.93 10.59 -20.72
C ASN A 147 -3.71 11.48 -20.57
N ARG A 148 -3.32 11.78 -19.32
CA ARG A 148 -2.17 12.64 -18.99
C ARG A 148 -1.40 12.04 -17.82
N SER A 149 -0.12 11.72 -18.06
CA SER A 149 0.78 11.22 -17.01
C SER A 149 1.36 12.36 -16.17
N GLN A 150 1.55 12.09 -14.88
CA GLN A 150 2.23 12.95 -13.90
C GLN A 150 1.78 14.42 -13.95
N VAL A 151 0.46 14.64 -14.07
CA VAL A 151 -0.14 15.98 -13.94
C VAL A 151 0.22 16.53 -12.56
N PRO A 152 0.77 17.74 -12.43
CA PRO A 152 0.97 18.39 -11.14
C PRO A 152 -0.41 18.72 -10.56
N LEU A 153 -0.97 17.81 -9.77
CA LEU A 153 -2.40 17.75 -9.45
C LEU A 153 -2.76 18.66 -8.27
N ALA A 154 -1.94 18.66 -7.22
CA ALA A 154 -2.20 19.46 -6.03
C ALA A 154 -0.91 19.98 -5.37
N ARG A 155 -0.96 21.21 -4.85
CA ARG A 155 0.10 21.80 -4.01
C ARG A 155 -0.05 21.29 -2.57
N LEU A 156 1.05 20.88 -1.96
CA LEU A 156 1.14 20.50 -0.55
C LEU A 156 1.44 21.72 0.32
N SER A 157 0.62 21.95 1.34
CA SER A 157 0.84 22.99 2.35
C SER A 157 1.72 22.45 3.48
N LEU A 158 3.04 22.42 3.25
CA LEU A 158 4.01 21.86 4.21
C LEU A 158 4.14 22.65 5.53
N GLY A 159 3.57 23.85 5.65
CA GLY A 159 3.44 24.56 6.94
C GLY A 159 4.75 24.89 7.67
N GLY A 160 5.89 24.86 6.98
CA GLY A 160 7.22 25.03 7.60
C GLY A 160 7.85 23.74 8.13
N ILE A 161 7.33 22.56 7.79
CA ILE A 161 8.01 21.27 8.01
C ILE A 161 9.39 21.32 7.35
N ASP A 162 10.44 21.20 8.17
CA ASP A 162 11.80 21.04 7.68
C ASP A 162 11.99 19.58 7.25
N MET A 163 12.28 19.39 5.96
CA MET A 163 12.52 18.08 5.37
C MET A 163 13.99 17.64 5.48
N LYS A 164 14.85 18.36 6.21
CA LYS A 164 16.27 18.01 6.35
C LYS A 164 16.53 16.97 7.44
N GLY A 165 17.62 16.23 7.29
CA GLY A 165 18.09 15.23 8.25
C GLY A 165 17.21 13.97 8.27
N GLY A 166 16.50 13.76 9.38
CA GLY A 166 15.60 12.62 9.58
C GLY A 166 16.28 11.24 9.73
N SER A 167 15.68 10.37 10.55
CA SER A 167 15.87 8.91 10.49
C SER A 167 14.88 8.30 9.50
N THR A 168 15.09 7.05 9.08
CA THR A 168 14.06 6.29 8.37
C THR A 168 13.02 5.74 9.37
N PRO A 169 11.71 5.67 9.04
CA PRO A 169 11.07 6.23 7.84
C PRO A 169 10.92 7.76 7.89
N ILE A 170 10.89 8.38 6.72
CA ILE A 170 10.44 9.77 6.53
C ILE A 170 8.91 9.77 6.51
N ALA A 171 8.28 10.47 7.46
CA ALA A 171 6.84 10.50 7.60
C ALA A 171 6.28 11.94 7.54
N LEU A 172 5.14 12.10 6.86
CA LEU A 172 4.32 13.30 6.89
C LEU A 172 2.88 12.89 7.20
N THR A 173 2.18 13.65 8.04
CA THR A 173 0.82 13.30 8.47
C THR A 173 -0.14 14.45 8.23
N ASN A 174 -1.27 14.18 7.59
CA ASN A 174 -2.35 15.13 7.32
C ASN A 174 -1.91 16.46 6.67
N VAL A 175 -0.96 16.39 5.73
CA VAL A 175 -0.51 17.57 4.97
C VAL A 175 -1.66 18.06 4.07
N PRO A 176 -2.18 19.30 4.27
CA PRO A 176 -3.27 19.80 3.46
C PRO A 176 -2.88 19.94 1.99
N THR A 177 -3.82 19.69 1.08
CA THR A 177 -3.58 19.83 -0.36
C THR A 177 -4.61 20.72 -1.05
N THR A 178 -4.17 21.47 -2.07
CA THR A 178 -5.03 22.36 -2.87
C THR A 178 -4.81 22.11 -4.36
N LEU A 179 -5.90 22.02 -5.12
CA LEU A 179 -5.87 21.72 -6.55
C LEU A 179 -5.14 22.82 -7.34
N THR A 180 -4.30 22.43 -8.29
CA THR A 180 -3.63 23.34 -9.25
C THR A 180 -4.55 23.71 -10.42
N ALA A 181 -4.10 24.61 -11.31
CA ALA A 181 -4.78 24.88 -12.58
C ALA A 181 -4.76 23.65 -13.52
N GLU A 182 -3.64 22.92 -13.57
CA GLU A 182 -3.47 21.70 -14.36
C GLU A 182 -4.35 20.56 -13.82
N GLY A 183 -4.45 20.46 -12.49
CA GLY A 183 -5.32 19.53 -11.79
C GLY A 183 -6.80 19.82 -12.02
N ALA A 184 -7.21 21.10 -11.96
CA ALA A 184 -8.54 21.56 -12.34
C ALA A 184 -8.91 21.14 -13.79
N SER A 185 -7.97 21.29 -14.72
CA SER A 185 -8.13 20.80 -16.09
C SER A 185 -8.25 19.26 -16.14
N ALA A 186 -7.55 18.51 -15.29
CA ALA A 186 -7.59 17.04 -15.27
C ALA A 186 -8.88 16.47 -14.68
N PHE A 187 -9.49 17.17 -13.72
CA PHE A 187 -10.88 16.95 -13.29
C PHE A 187 -11.91 17.52 -14.28
N ALA A 188 -11.60 17.59 -15.58
CA ALA A 188 -12.50 18.06 -16.65
C ALA A 188 -13.22 19.41 -16.35
N GLY A 189 -12.62 20.29 -15.54
CA GLY A 189 -13.20 21.56 -15.13
C GLY A 189 -14.28 21.48 -14.02
N TYR A 190 -14.54 20.31 -13.41
CA TYR A 190 -15.50 20.18 -12.31
C TYR A 190 -15.07 20.91 -11.03
N TYR A 191 -13.77 21.15 -10.86
CA TYR A 191 -13.19 21.88 -9.74
C TYR A 191 -12.28 22.98 -10.25
N THR A 192 -12.21 24.11 -9.55
CA THR A 192 -11.33 25.23 -9.89
C THR A 192 -9.97 25.10 -9.19
N GLU A 193 -8.95 25.81 -9.68
CA GLU A 193 -7.70 26.01 -8.93
C GLU A 193 -8.01 26.50 -7.50
N GLY A 194 -7.18 26.09 -6.54
CA GLY A 194 -7.31 26.43 -5.13
C GLY A 194 -8.36 25.59 -4.37
N THR A 195 -9.16 24.77 -5.05
CA THR A 195 -10.12 23.87 -4.41
C THR A 195 -9.40 22.97 -3.40
N PRO A 196 -9.77 22.96 -2.11
CA PRO A 196 -9.19 22.04 -1.14
C PRO A 196 -9.54 20.59 -1.50
N LEU A 197 -8.52 19.75 -1.54
CA LEU A 197 -8.66 18.29 -1.65
C LEU A 197 -8.45 17.66 -0.27
N ASP A 198 -8.58 16.34 -0.17
CA ASP A 198 -8.27 15.67 1.10
C ASP A 198 -6.76 15.76 1.40
N PRO A 199 -6.37 15.87 2.68
CA PRO A 199 -4.96 15.88 3.06
C PRO A 199 -4.28 14.54 2.73
N VAL A 200 -2.96 14.58 2.58
CA VAL A 200 -2.12 13.40 2.36
C VAL A 200 -1.31 13.05 3.62
N SER A 201 -1.15 11.76 3.87
CA SER A 201 -0.18 11.23 4.82
C SER A 201 0.75 10.26 4.10
N LEU A 202 2.04 10.22 4.44
CA LEU A 202 2.99 9.26 3.90
C LEU A 202 3.94 8.75 4.98
N SER A 203 4.46 7.54 4.78
CA SER A 203 5.56 6.95 5.55
C SER A 203 6.45 6.22 4.57
N VAL A 204 7.72 6.61 4.47
CA VAL A 204 8.61 6.22 3.38
C VAL A 204 9.98 5.81 3.91
N ASP A 205 10.38 4.59 3.59
CA ASP A 205 11.66 4.04 4.02
C ASP A 205 12.79 4.53 3.11
N THR A 206 13.89 4.95 3.74
CA THR A 206 15.08 5.48 3.06
C THR A 206 16.32 4.70 3.46
N ARG A 207 17.07 4.25 2.46
CA ARG A 207 18.33 3.54 2.61
C ARG A 207 19.48 4.44 2.18
N GLY A 208 20.40 4.72 3.09
CA GLY A 208 21.66 5.38 2.73
C GLY A 208 22.53 4.45 1.88
N THR A 209 23.27 5.02 0.93
CA THR A 209 24.40 4.32 0.32
C THR A 209 25.37 3.91 1.43
N ALA A 210 25.68 2.62 1.52
CA ALA A 210 26.67 2.15 2.49
C ALA A 210 28.01 2.83 2.22
N GLU A 211 28.62 3.43 3.24
CA GLU A 211 29.99 3.93 3.11
C GLU A 211 30.91 2.77 2.68
N PRO A 212 31.83 3.00 1.72
CA PRO A 212 32.82 2.00 1.36
C PRO A 212 33.69 1.73 2.59
N LYS A 213 33.48 0.57 3.22
CA LYS A 213 34.32 0.08 4.31
C LYS A 213 35.78 0.14 3.86
N PRO A 214 36.70 0.78 4.60
CA PRO A 214 38.09 0.89 4.19
C PRO A 214 38.67 -0.49 3.89
N SER A 215 39.03 -0.73 2.63
CA SER A 215 39.66 -1.98 2.22
C SER A 215 41.02 -2.08 2.92
N ALA A 216 41.14 -3.02 3.86
CA ALA A 216 42.42 -3.35 4.46
C ALA A 216 43.37 -3.89 3.35
N PRO A 217 44.68 -3.59 3.39
CA PRO A 217 45.59 -3.99 2.31
C PRO A 217 45.69 -5.50 2.18
N ASP A 218 45.65 -5.99 0.93
CA ASP A 218 45.80 -7.41 0.61
C ASP A 218 47.08 -8.01 1.19
N LYS A 219 46.93 -8.96 2.11
CA LYS A 219 47.99 -9.92 2.41
C LYS A 219 47.93 -11.04 1.39
N LYS A 220 48.90 -11.02 0.46
CA LYS A 220 49.25 -12.20 -0.35
C LYS A 220 49.30 -13.45 0.52
N LYS A 221 48.73 -14.54 0.02
CA LYS A 221 48.93 -15.89 0.54
C LYS A 221 49.21 -16.83 -0.63
N ASP A 222 50.16 -17.73 -0.44
CA ASP A 222 50.82 -18.47 -1.52
C ASP A 222 49.91 -19.41 -2.31
N GLU A 223 50.35 -19.66 -3.54
CA GLU A 223 49.84 -20.70 -4.42
C GLU A 223 50.11 -22.10 -3.83
N GLY A 224 49.14 -23.01 -3.96
CA GLY A 224 49.25 -24.40 -3.56
C GLY A 224 48.42 -25.27 -4.50
N GLU A 225 49.11 -26.07 -5.31
CA GLU A 225 48.59 -26.80 -6.48
C GLU A 225 47.32 -27.65 -6.24
N LYS A 226 46.44 -27.68 -7.25
CA LYS A 226 45.89 -28.94 -7.82
C LYS A 226 45.18 -28.75 -9.17
N LYS A 227 45.93 -28.98 -10.25
CA LYS A 227 45.47 -29.73 -11.43
C LYS A 227 45.60 -31.24 -11.11
N ASP A 228 44.83 -32.20 -11.62
CA ASP A 228 43.91 -32.25 -12.75
C ASP A 228 42.63 -33.05 -12.42
N LYS A 229 41.48 -32.63 -12.98
CA LYS A 229 40.74 -33.40 -14.00
C LYS A 229 39.50 -32.62 -14.45
N ALA A 230 39.68 -31.82 -15.48
CA ALA A 230 38.58 -31.24 -16.24
C ALA A 230 38.00 -32.31 -17.18
N GLU A 231 36.91 -32.97 -16.77
CA GLU A 231 36.06 -33.77 -17.68
C GLU A 231 34.63 -33.89 -17.11
N LYS A 232 34.05 -32.71 -16.79
CA LYS A 232 32.60 -32.48 -16.61
C LYS A 232 32.28 -30.97 -16.63
N LYS A 233 32.95 -30.23 -17.51
CA LYS A 233 32.56 -28.87 -17.92
C LYS A 233 31.91 -28.99 -19.30
N ASP A 234 30.61 -29.28 -19.29
CA ASP A 234 29.61 -29.03 -20.34
C ASP A 234 28.24 -29.52 -19.85
N GLN A 235 27.87 -29.07 -18.65
CA GLN A 235 26.47 -28.87 -18.29
C GLN A 235 26.32 -27.37 -18.02
N GLU A 236 25.36 -26.73 -18.69
CA GLU A 236 25.05 -25.32 -18.52
C GLU A 236 24.78 -24.99 -17.04
N LYS A 237 25.12 -23.77 -16.61
CA LYS A 237 24.72 -23.19 -15.30
C LYS A 237 23.22 -22.83 -15.32
N ALA A 238 22.38 -23.71 -15.84
CA ALA A 238 20.92 -23.57 -15.87
C ALA A 238 20.33 -24.12 -14.57
N GLY A 239 19.30 -23.47 -14.01
CA GLY A 239 18.49 -24.05 -12.94
C GLY A 239 18.87 -23.71 -11.50
N ARG A 240 19.61 -22.63 -11.21
CA ARG A 240 19.71 -22.11 -9.83
C ARG A 240 19.78 -20.59 -9.79
N PHE A 241 18.93 -19.99 -8.96
CA PHE A 241 18.89 -18.56 -8.64
C PHE A 241 19.45 -18.31 -7.22
N GLU A 242 19.75 -17.07 -6.88
CA GLU A 242 20.44 -16.71 -5.63
C GLU A 242 19.46 -16.45 -4.46
N ASP A 243 18.39 -15.68 -4.69
CA ASP A 243 17.27 -15.49 -3.75
C ASP A 243 15.95 -15.27 -4.50
N ALA A 244 14.82 -15.46 -3.83
CA ALA A 244 13.51 -15.12 -4.36
C ALA A 244 12.51 -14.76 -3.25
N ALA A 245 11.51 -13.96 -3.60
CA ALA A 245 10.35 -13.69 -2.77
C ALA A 245 9.07 -13.73 -3.60
N VAL A 246 7.99 -14.20 -3.00
CA VAL A 246 6.63 -14.04 -3.53
C VAL A 246 5.79 -13.28 -2.51
N ASP A 247 5.13 -12.23 -2.98
CA ASP A 247 4.21 -11.39 -2.21
C ASP A 247 2.79 -11.68 -2.68
N TRP A 248 1.92 -12.07 -1.75
CA TRP A 248 0.52 -12.36 -2.05
C TRP A 248 -0.39 -11.94 -0.91
N GLY A 249 -1.50 -11.26 -1.22
CA GLY A 249 -2.45 -10.77 -0.20
C GLY A 249 -3.48 -11.80 0.25
N VAL A 250 -3.57 -12.95 -0.41
CA VAL A 250 -4.75 -13.83 -0.38
C VAL A 250 -5.93 -13.18 -1.09
N ARG A 251 -6.79 -12.44 -0.37
CA ARG A 251 -7.90 -11.67 -0.96
C ARG A 251 -8.30 -10.52 -0.04
N ARG A 252 -8.39 -9.30 -0.56
CA ARG A 252 -8.69 -8.09 0.20
C ARG A 252 -9.94 -8.20 1.04
N THR A 253 -11.08 -8.54 0.42
CA THR A 253 -12.35 -8.66 1.13
C THR A 253 -12.38 -9.81 2.14
N PHE A 254 -11.48 -10.79 2.01
CA PHE A 254 -11.28 -11.80 3.04
C PHE A 254 -10.51 -11.22 4.23
N ARG A 255 -9.41 -10.49 4.02
CA ARG A 255 -8.71 -9.77 5.12
C ARG A 255 -9.65 -8.80 5.84
N GLU A 256 -10.44 -8.02 5.09
CA GLU A 256 -11.46 -7.11 5.64
C GLU A 256 -12.56 -7.83 6.42
N TYR A 257 -12.99 -9.01 5.97
CA TYR A 257 -13.88 -9.87 6.74
C TYR A 257 -13.23 -10.32 8.06
N VAL A 258 -11.97 -10.81 8.00
CA VAL A 258 -11.23 -11.29 9.17
C VAL A 258 -11.10 -10.21 10.23
N THR A 259 -10.57 -9.03 9.90
CA THR A 259 -10.35 -7.95 10.89
C THR A 259 -11.60 -7.08 11.13
N GLY A 260 -12.64 -7.23 10.32
CA GLY A 260 -13.87 -6.47 10.42
C GLY A 260 -14.75 -6.89 11.60
N SER A 261 -15.85 -6.15 11.80
CA SER A 261 -16.81 -6.36 12.89
C SER A 261 -17.51 -7.72 12.88
N ILE A 262 -17.44 -8.47 11.78
CA ILE A 262 -18.03 -9.80 11.62
C ILE A 262 -17.00 -10.89 11.98
N GLY A 263 -15.84 -10.91 11.32
CA GLY A 263 -14.81 -11.92 11.58
C GLY A 263 -14.10 -11.74 12.91
N GLN A 264 -14.01 -10.51 13.45
CA GLN A 264 -13.46 -10.18 14.78
C GLN A 264 -12.12 -10.86 15.09
N GLY A 265 -11.32 -11.03 14.05
CA GLY A 265 -10.16 -11.89 14.01
C GLY A 265 -8.89 -11.15 13.64
N LYS A 266 -7.87 -11.91 13.30
CA LYS A 266 -6.54 -11.44 12.92
C LYS A 266 -5.82 -12.48 12.06
N TRP A 267 -4.74 -12.06 11.43
CA TRP A 267 -3.70 -12.98 10.95
C TRP A 267 -2.51 -13.00 11.91
N THR A 268 -1.73 -14.08 11.83
CA THR A 268 -0.40 -14.19 12.43
C THR A 268 0.55 -14.79 11.41
N LEU A 269 1.74 -14.21 11.29
CA LEU A 269 2.82 -14.71 10.45
C LEU A 269 3.82 -15.52 11.27
N ALA A 270 4.42 -16.52 10.64
CA ALA A 270 5.47 -17.35 11.21
C ALA A 270 6.47 -17.79 10.12
N ASP A 271 7.48 -18.55 10.52
CA ASP A 271 8.42 -19.26 9.63
C ASP A 271 9.19 -18.35 8.64
N GLY A 272 9.29 -17.05 8.93
CA GLY A 272 9.98 -16.05 8.11
C GLY A 272 9.08 -15.18 7.24
N ALA A 273 7.76 -15.41 7.20
CA ALA A 273 6.82 -14.54 6.49
C ALA A 273 6.83 -13.11 7.07
N GLN A 274 6.72 -12.10 6.20
CA GLN A 274 6.80 -10.68 6.57
C GLN A 274 5.49 -9.97 6.25
N ASP A 275 5.05 -9.09 7.15
CA ASP A 275 3.75 -8.42 7.05
C ASP A 275 3.89 -7.09 6.30
N GLY A 276 3.40 -7.07 5.06
CA GLY A 276 3.16 -5.84 4.30
C GLY A 276 1.77 -5.27 4.58
N GLY A 277 1.07 -5.70 5.62
CA GLY A 277 -0.26 -5.21 6.05
C GLY A 277 -1.43 -5.69 5.21
N ALA A 278 -1.29 -5.68 3.89
CA ALA A 278 -2.29 -6.19 2.95
C ALA A 278 -1.70 -7.13 1.88
N LEU A 279 -0.37 -7.19 1.77
CA LEU A 279 0.38 -8.24 1.07
C LEU A 279 1.27 -8.96 2.09
N PHE A 280 1.45 -10.27 1.93
CA PHE A 280 2.31 -11.07 2.79
C PHE A 280 3.48 -11.59 1.96
N ARG A 281 4.71 -11.30 2.40
CA ARG A 281 5.92 -11.79 1.75
C ARG A 281 6.30 -13.16 2.28
N PHE A 282 6.51 -14.10 1.38
CA PHE A 282 7.15 -15.39 1.61
C PHE A 282 8.58 -15.31 1.01
N PRO A 283 9.63 -15.07 1.83
CA PRO A 283 10.98 -14.84 1.35
C PRO A 283 11.81 -16.13 1.25
N GLN A 284 13.10 -15.99 0.92
CA GLN A 284 14.09 -17.08 0.94
C GLN A 284 13.72 -18.24 0.02
N GLY A 285 13.17 -17.91 -1.15
CA GLY A 285 12.80 -18.87 -2.17
C GLY A 285 14.00 -19.74 -2.58
N LYS A 286 13.75 -21.03 -2.80
CA LYS A 286 14.77 -22.01 -3.22
C LYS A 286 14.18 -22.95 -4.25
N GLY A 287 14.94 -23.19 -5.30
CA GLY A 287 14.55 -24.13 -6.34
C GLY A 287 15.34 -23.90 -7.62
N THR A 288 14.66 -24.04 -8.75
CA THR A 288 15.26 -23.96 -10.08
C THR A 288 14.57 -22.91 -10.94
N TYR A 289 15.38 -22.14 -11.67
CA TYR A 289 14.90 -21.15 -12.64
C TYR A 289 15.70 -21.28 -13.95
N ASP A 290 15.00 -21.28 -15.08
CA ASP A 290 15.57 -21.32 -16.42
C ASP A 290 15.09 -20.11 -17.23
N ALA A 291 15.95 -19.10 -17.30
CA ALA A 291 15.70 -17.85 -18.02
C ALA A 291 15.42 -18.03 -19.52
N LYS A 292 15.86 -19.13 -20.16
CA LYS A 292 15.60 -19.38 -21.59
C LYS A 292 14.20 -19.95 -21.85
N LYS A 293 13.59 -20.56 -20.83
CA LYS A 293 12.25 -21.16 -20.91
C LYS A 293 11.20 -20.39 -20.11
N GLU A 294 11.63 -19.36 -19.38
CA GLU A 294 10.84 -18.62 -18.38
C GLU A 294 10.17 -19.57 -17.37
N THR A 295 10.84 -20.66 -17.01
CA THR A 295 10.31 -21.65 -16.06
C THR A 295 10.91 -21.48 -14.67
N LEU A 296 10.05 -21.49 -13.66
CA LEU A 296 10.40 -21.52 -12.24
C LEU A 296 9.76 -22.75 -11.58
N ASP A 297 10.49 -23.36 -10.65
CA ASP A 297 9.95 -24.25 -9.62
C ASP A 297 10.67 -23.88 -8.32
N ALA A 298 9.95 -23.31 -7.35
CA ALA A 298 10.53 -22.79 -6.11
C ALA A 298 9.62 -22.98 -4.88
N GLU A 299 10.24 -23.33 -3.76
CA GLU A 299 9.65 -23.35 -2.41
C GLU A 299 10.07 -22.10 -1.64
N PHE A 300 9.16 -21.50 -0.86
CA PHE A 300 9.40 -20.27 -0.09
C PHE A 300 9.23 -20.51 1.41
N SER A 301 10.01 -19.78 2.21
CA SER A 301 9.86 -19.75 3.66
C SER A 301 8.63 -18.93 4.05
N GLY A 302 8.00 -19.29 5.18
CA GLY A 302 6.91 -18.54 5.78
C GLY A 302 5.60 -19.32 5.91
N SER A 303 4.78 -18.89 6.85
CA SER A 303 3.38 -19.28 6.94
C SER A 303 2.51 -18.15 7.47
N ILE A 304 1.24 -18.16 7.06
CA ILE A 304 0.20 -17.24 7.54
C ILE A 304 -0.98 -18.04 8.07
N ARG A 305 -1.51 -17.63 9.23
CA ARG A 305 -2.72 -18.19 9.81
C ARG A 305 -3.72 -17.09 10.11
N PHE A 306 -4.93 -17.23 9.57
CA PHE A 306 -6.09 -16.39 9.88
C PHE A 306 -6.92 -17.08 10.96
N THR A 307 -7.28 -16.34 12.00
CA THR A 307 -8.16 -16.82 13.08
C THR A 307 -9.24 -15.79 13.37
N GLY A 308 -10.48 -16.21 13.61
CA GLY A 308 -11.58 -15.30 13.96
C GLY A 308 -12.82 -15.99 14.53
N ALA A 309 -13.91 -15.24 14.64
CA ALA A 309 -15.23 -15.72 14.97
C ALA A 309 -15.76 -16.72 13.91
N HIS A 310 -16.85 -17.42 14.26
CA HIS A 310 -17.47 -18.46 13.41
C HIS A 310 -16.50 -19.59 13.03
N ASP A 311 -15.68 -20.01 14.01
CA ASP A 311 -14.70 -21.10 13.89
C ASP A 311 -13.70 -20.93 12.74
N LEU A 312 -13.45 -19.69 12.32
CA LEU A 312 -12.44 -19.38 11.33
C LEU A 312 -11.05 -19.73 11.87
N ASP A 313 -10.45 -20.78 11.32
CA ASP A 313 -9.04 -21.13 11.46
C ASP A 313 -8.53 -21.66 10.12
N LEU A 314 -7.73 -20.84 9.43
CA LEU A 314 -7.21 -21.13 8.10
C LEU A 314 -5.72 -20.78 8.03
N LYS A 315 -4.86 -21.79 7.84
CA LYS A 315 -3.40 -21.63 7.69
C LYS A 315 -2.95 -21.98 6.28
N PHE A 316 -2.07 -21.16 5.72
CA PHE A 316 -1.27 -21.45 4.53
C PHE A 316 0.20 -21.55 4.96
N ALA A 317 0.89 -22.62 4.56
CA ALA A 317 2.30 -22.87 4.82
C ALA A 317 2.96 -23.59 3.63
N ALA A 318 4.29 -23.72 3.63
CA ALA A 318 5.05 -24.40 2.57
C ALA A 318 4.62 -23.89 1.18
N VAL A 319 4.70 -22.57 1.00
CA VAL A 319 4.29 -21.91 -0.24
C VAL A 319 5.24 -22.31 -1.35
N THR A 320 4.69 -22.75 -2.48
CA THR A 320 5.45 -23.06 -3.69
C THR A 320 4.92 -22.24 -4.85
N VAL A 321 5.82 -21.90 -5.79
CA VAL A 321 5.46 -21.25 -7.05
C VAL A 321 6.10 -22.01 -8.18
N ALA A 322 5.25 -22.45 -9.12
CA ALA A 322 5.68 -22.96 -10.41
C ALA A 322 5.29 -21.96 -11.51
N VAL A 323 6.19 -21.67 -12.44
CA VAL A 323 5.91 -20.88 -13.65
C VAL A 323 6.30 -21.71 -14.86
N ALA A 324 5.42 -21.79 -15.85
CA ALA A 324 5.73 -22.40 -17.15
C ALA A 324 4.80 -21.85 -18.24
N LYS A 325 5.35 -21.60 -19.43
CA LYS A 325 4.57 -21.19 -20.64
C LYS A 325 3.74 -19.91 -20.44
N GLY A 326 4.25 -18.94 -19.67
CA GLY A 326 3.54 -17.70 -19.37
C GLY A 326 2.44 -17.79 -18.31
N GLU A 327 2.24 -18.97 -17.69
CA GLU A 327 1.30 -19.15 -16.57
C GLU A 327 2.04 -19.53 -15.28
N GLY A 328 1.72 -18.85 -14.19
CA GLY A 328 2.18 -19.16 -12.85
C GLY A 328 1.10 -19.84 -12.00
N THR A 329 1.51 -20.70 -11.07
CA THR A 329 0.64 -21.31 -10.05
C THR A 329 1.27 -21.16 -8.68
N LEU A 330 0.55 -20.56 -7.73
CA LEU A 330 0.93 -20.50 -6.32
C LEU A 330 0.17 -21.59 -5.56
N SER A 331 0.91 -22.50 -4.92
CA SER A 331 0.37 -23.60 -4.12
C SER A 331 0.82 -23.49 -2.66
N ALA A 332 0.09 -24.14 -1.75
CA ALA A 332 0.43 -24.18 -0.32
C ALA A 332 -0.11 -25.44 0.37
N ASP A 333 0.51 -25.84 1.47
CA ASP A 333 -0.13 -26.68 2.48
C ASP A 333 -1.22 -25.84 3.19
N VAL A 334 -2.48 -26.27 3.07
CA VAL A 334 -3.65 -25.61 3.68
C VAL A 334 -4.12 -26.39 4.89
N THR A 335 -4.10 -25.78 6.07
CA THR A 335 -4.79 -26.32 7.26
C THR A 335 -6.11 -25.59 7.48
N SER A 336 -7.21 -26.32 7.54
CA SER A 336 -8.53 -25.83 7.95
C SER A 336 -9.25 -26.90 8.78
N GLU A 337 -10.04 -26.50 9.78
CA GLU A 337 -10.71 -27.41 10.73
C GLU A 337 -9.75 -28.45 11.37
N GLY A 338 -8.48 -28.08 11.59
CA GLY A 338 -7.44 -28.96 12.10
C GLY A 338 -6.92 -30.04 11.13
N LYS A 339 -7.37 -30.05 9.87
CA LYS A 339 -6.91 -30.97 8.81
C LYS A 339 -6.00 -30.24 7.83
N THR A 340 -4.84 -30.79 7.52
CA THR A 340 -3.93 -30.24 6.50
C THR A 340 -4.06 -31.00 5.18
N THR A 341 -4.37 -30.30 4.11
CA THR A 341 -4.24 -30.79 2.73
C THR A 341 -2.96 -30.21 2.14
N LYS A 342 -2.12 -31.05 1.54
CA LYS A 342 -0.78 -30.65 1.07
C LYS A 342 -0.77 -30.14 -0.36
N ASN A 343 0.15 -29.21 -0.64
CA ASN A 343 0.44 -28.66 -1.97
C ASN A 343 -0.83 -28.38 -2.81
N VAL A 344 -1.79 -27.70 -2.21
CA VAL A 344 -3.05 -27.32 -2.88
C VAL A 344 -2.73 -26.15 -3.80
N PRO A 345 -2.97 -26.23 -5.12
CA PRO A 345 -2.82 -25.07 -6.00
C PRO A 345 -3.94 -24.08 -5.66
N ILE A 346 -3.60 -22.90 -5.17
CA ILE A 346 -4.58 -21.94 -4.64
C ILE A 346 -5.02 -20.95 -5.73
N VAL A 347 -4.05 -20.37 -6.43
CA VAL A 347 -4.28 -19.43 -7.53
C VAL A 347 -3.39 -19.73 -8.72
N THR A 348 -3.90 -19.45 -9.92
CA THR A 348 -3.05 -19.23 -11.10
C THR A 348 -2.93 -17.73 -11.37
N PHE A 349 -1.85 -17.32 -12.02
CA PHE A 349 -1.58 -15.91 -12.35
C PHE A 349 -0.83 -15.78 -13.69
N GLU A 350 -0.97 -14.63 -14.34
CA GLU A 350 -0.28 -14.31 -15.59
C GLU A 350 1.22 -14.11 -15.32
N ALA A 351 2.08 -14.75 -16.11
CA ALA A 351 3.53 -14.78 -15.93
C ALA A 351 4.28 -14.59 -17.26
N GLU A 352 3.72 -13.78 -18.16
CA GLU A 352 4.36 -13.32 -19.39
C GLU A 352 5.57 -12.41 -19.06
N ASP A 353 6.54 -12.33 -19.98
CA ASP A 353 7.77 -11.53 -19.88
C ASP A 353 8.62 -11.77 -18.61
N PHE A 354 8.59 -12.99 -18.04
CA PHE A 354 9.36 -13.35 -16.84
C PHE A 354 10.85 -13.66 -17.11
N THR A 355 11.49 -12.81 -17.91
CA THR A 355 12.92 -12.80 -18.24
C THR A 355 13.69 -11.86 -17.30
N PRO A 356 14.97 -12.13 -16.93
CA PRO A 356 15.70 -11.26 -16.01
C PRO A 356 16.23 -9.98 -16.66
N GLU A 357 15.93 -8.82 -16.08
CA GLU A 357 16.55 -7.53 -16.37
C GLU A 357 17.50 -7.16 -15.23
N ASP A 358 18.73 -6.70 -15.53
CA ASP A 358 19.78 -6.36 -14.55
C ASP A 358 20.01 -7.43 -13.44
N GLY A 359 19.77 -8.70 -13.77
CA GLY A 359 19.91 -9.84 -12.84
C GLY A 359 18.69 -10.13 -11.97
N LEU A 360 17.55 -9.48 -12.22
CA LEU A 360 16.27 -9.67 -11.53
C LEU A 360 15.16 -10.03 -12.55
N ALA A 361 14.58 -11.22 -12.44
CA ALA A 361 13.29 -11.52 -13.06
C ALA A 361 12.17 -11.12 -12.09
N ALA A 362 11.22 -10.31 -12.53
CA ALA A 362 10.16 -9.80 -11.65
C ALA A 362 8.80 -9.70 -12.35
N LEU A 363 7.78 -10.30 -11.75
CA LEU A 363 6.37 -10.01 -12.01
C LEU A 363 5.86 -9.09 -10.91
N THR A 364 5.21 -7.99 -11.29
CA THR A 364 4.66 -7.02 -10.34
C THR A 364 3.14 -6.97 -10.49
N GLU A 365 2.44 -7.30 -9.41
CA GLU A 365 0.97 -7.28 -9.31
C GLU A 365 0.27 -8.08 -10.42
N ALA A 366 0.80 -9.26 -10.75
CA ALA A 366 0.23 -10.15 -11.75
C ALA A 366 -1.21 -10.58 -11.40
N PRO A 367 -2.20 -10.38 -12.29
CA PRO A 367 -3.58 -10.78 -12.05
C PRO A 367 -3.70 -12.26 -11.67
N ALA A 368 -4.36 -12.53 -10.55
CA ALA A 368 -4.48 -13.88 -10.00
C ALA A 368 -5.94 -14.34 -9.88
N ALA A 369 -6.21 -15.58 -10.25
CA ALA A 369 -7.53 -16.21 -10.23
C ALA A 369 -7.53 -17.47 -9.36
N LEU A 370 -8.59 -17.65 -8.56
CA LEU A 370 -8.75 -18.81 -7.68
C LEU A 370 -8.97 -20.10 -8.49
N THR A 371 -8.24 -21.16 -8.17
CA THR A 371 -8.44 -22.48 -8.80
C THR A 371 -9.68 -23.21 -8.24
N ALA A 372 -10.02 -24.38 -8.79
CA ALA A 372 -11.07 -25.23 -8.23
C ALA A 372 -10.65 -25.86 -6.87
N GLU A 373 -9.37 -26.08 -6.67
CA GLU A 373 -8.76 -26.63 -5.46
C GLU A 373 -8.66 -25.56 -4.37
N GLY A 374 -8.23 -24.35 -4.73
CA GLY A 374 -8.28 -23.15 -3.89
C GLY A 374 -9.71 -22.81 -3.47
N SER A 375 -10.68 -22.91 -4.38
CA SER A 375 -12.11 -22.79 -4.05
C SER A 375 -12.52 -23.73 -2.91
N LYS A 376 -12.13 -25.01 -2.97
CA LYS A 376 -12.39 -26.00 -1.89
C LYS A 376 -11.66 -25.63 -0.60
N ALA A 377 -10.43 -25.12 -0.67
CA ALA A 377 -9.66 -24.65 0.48
C ALA A 377 -10.33 -23.47 1.21
N PHE A 378 -11.09 -22.61 0.50
CA PHE A 378 -11.97 -21.59 1.08
C PHE A 378 -13.40 -22.08 1.34
N GLY A 379 -13.60 -23.39 1.59
CA GLY A 379 -14.92 -23.96 1.91
C GLY A 379 -15.96 -23.78 0.79
N SER A 380 -15.52 -23.61 -0.46
CA SER A 380 -16.35 -23.26 -1.64
C SER A 380 -17.08 -21.91 -1.54
N MET A 381 -16.69 -21.00 -0.63
CA MET A 381 -17.28 -19.66 -0.51
C MET A 381 -17.06 -18.80 -1.77
N TYR A 382 -15.97 -19.05 -2.49
CA TYR A 382 -15.61 -18.38 -3.73
C TYR A 382 -15.55 -19.41 -4.85
N LYS A 383 -16.02 -19.05 -6.06
CA LYS A 383 -15.99 -19.95 -7.22
C LYS A 383 -14.58 -19.99 -7.83
N ALA A 384 -14.24 -21.08 -8.52
CA ALA A 384 -13.09 -21.10 -9.42
C ALA A 384 -13.20 -19.94 -10.44
N GLY A 385 -12.08 -19.33 -10.81
CA GLY A 385 -12.01 -18.13 -11.63
C GLY A 385 -12.35 -16.82 -10.89
N THR A 386 -12.65 -16.85 -9.58
CA THR A 386 -12.81 -15.62 -8.79
C THR A 386 -11.48 -14.88 -8.71
N ALA A 387 -11.47 -13.59 -9.06
CA ALA A 387 -10.29 -12.74 -8.87
C ALA A 387 -9.86 -12.69 -7.40
N MET A 388 -8.59 -12.99 -7.18
CA MET A 388 -7.91 -12.93 -5.89
C MET A 388 -7.01 -11.68 -5.84
N ASP A 389 -6.32 -11.46 -4.73
CA ASP A 389 -5.27 -10.44 -4.75
C ASP A 389 -4.14 -10.91 -5.68
N PRO A 390 -3.55 -9.99 -6.46
CA PRO A 390 -2.50 -10.32 -7.43
C PRO A 390 -1.24 -10.87 -6.75
N VAL A 391 -0.40 -11.52 -7.55
CA VAL A 391 0.89 -12.09 -7.11
C VAL A 391 2.02 -11.21 -7.62
N SER A 392 2.90 -10.77 -6.73
CA SER A 392 4.20 -10.20 -7.10
C SER A 392 5.29 -11.25 -6.83
N LEU A 393 6.15 -11.52 -7.81
CA LEU A 393 7.16 -12.58 -7.75
C LEU A 393 8.49 -12.02 -8.22
N ALA A 394 9.55 -12.16 -7.41
CA ALA A 394 10.89 -11.66 -7.72
C ALA A 394 11.94 -12.76 -7.52
N VAL A 395 12.82 -12.94 -8.50
CA VAL A 395 13.89 -13.95 -8.52
C VAL A 395 15.21 -13.29 -8.95
N THR A 396 16.23 -13.32 -8.10
CA THR A 396 17.57 -12.79 -8.42
C THR A 396 18.47 -13.88 -8.98
N VAL A 397 19.05 -13.64 -10.15
CA VAL A 397 19.99 -14.56 -10.84
C VAL A 397 21.46 -14.11 -10.77
N ASP A 398 21.70 -12.92 -10.19
CA ASP A 398 23.03 -12.36 -9.90
C ASP A 398 23.14 -11.98 -8.41
N GLU A 399 24.30 -12.20 -7.80
CA GLU A 399 24.56 -11.91 -6.38
C GLU A 399 24.39 -10.42 -6.00
N LYS A 400 24.46 -9.51 -6.98
CA LYS A 400 24.30 -8.06 -6.78
C LYS A 400 22.86 -7.58 -6.95
N ALA A 401 22.02 -8.36 -7.62
CA ALA A 401 20.61 -8.02 -7.79
C ALA A 401 19.90 -8.08 -6.43
N GLN A 402 18.96 -7.17 -6.22
CA GLN A 402 18.23 -7.06 -4.95
C GLN A 402 16.75 -7.27 -5.19
N LEU A 403 16.10 -8.04 -4.30
CA LEU A 403 14.66 -8.18 -4.31
C LEU A 403 14.00 -6.80 -4.05
N PRO A 404 12.88 -6.48 -4.72
CA PRO A 404 12.10 -5.27 -4.42
C PRO A 404 11.71 -5.18 -2.94
N ALA A 405 11.60 -3.98 -2.38
CA ALA A 405 11.07 -3.80 -1.03
C ALA A 405 9.64 -4.37 -0.92
N LEU A 406 9.30 -4.97 0.22
CA LEU A 406 7.93 -5.42 0.50
C LEU A 406 7.00 -4.19 0.52
N PRO A 407 5.89 -4.20 -0.23
CA PRO A 407 4.87 -3.15 -0.12
C PRO A 407 4.37 -2.95 1.32
N ASP A 408 4.55 -1.75 1.88
CA ASP A 408 3.90 -1.36 3.14
C ASP A 408 2.46 -0.94 2.87
N LEU A 409 1.51 -1.80 3.21
CA LEU A 409 0.09 -1.54 3.23
C LEU A 409 -0.48 -1.56 4.67
N GLY A 410 0.38 -1.47 5.70
CA GLY A 410 0.07 -1.63 7.13
C GLY A 410 -0.75 -0.52 7.80
N SER A 411 -1.11 -0.70 9.07
CA SER A 411 -1.94 0.25 9.84
C SER A 411 -1.37 1.68 9.90
N GLU A 412 -2.20 2.67 10.29
CA GLU A 412 -1.85 4.11 10.25
C GLU A 412 -0.44 4.46 10.79
N PRO A 413 0.21 5.52 10.26
CA PRO A 413 1.55 5.89 10.71
C PRO A 413 1.55 6.24 12.21
N THR A 414 2.22 5.43 13.02
CA THR A 414 2.57 5.83 14.39
C THR A 414 3.49 7.04 14.30
N ALA A 415 2.99 8.20 14.70
CA ALA A 415 3.78 9.42 14.73
C ALA A 415 5.05 9.21 15.58
N ALA A 416 6.21 9.52 15.00
CA ALA A 416 7.41 9.76 15.80
C ALA A 416 7.10 10.90 16.79
N ALA A 417 7.55 10.75 18.04
CA ALA A 417 7.06 11.52 19.18
C ALA A 417 6.97 13.03 18.93
N GLU A 418 5.82 13.64 19.25
CA GLU A 418 5.63 15.08 19.15
C GLU A 418 6.73 15.83 19.91
N PRO A 419 7.34 16.88 19.34
CA PRO A 419 8.23 17.75 20.10
C PRO A 419 7.44 18.39 21.24
N THR A 420 7.89 18.16 22.47
CA THR A 420 7.23 18.65 23.68
C THR A 420 7.04 20.16 23.62
N LYS A 421 5.79 20.61 23.52
CA LYS A 421 5.44 22.04 23.60
C LYS A 421 5.87 22.57 24.96
N LYS A 422 7.00 23.26 24.99
CA LYS A 422 7.45 24.05 26.15
C LYS A 422 6.33 25.02 26.52
N ALA A 423 5.83 24.90 27.74
CA ALA A 423 4.76 25.77 28.23
C ALA A 423 5.20 27.24 28.12
N ALA A 424 4.43 28.05 27.39
CA ALA A 424 4.63 29.48 27.34
C ALA A 424 4.20 30.09 28.68
N GLU A 425 5.06 30.93 29.25
CA GLU A 425 4.83 31.54 30.56
C GLU A 425 3.69 32.56 30.52
N LYS A 426 2.99 32.66 31.64
CA LYS A 426 1.82 33.52 31.85
C LYS A 426 2.26 34.93 32.26
N PRO A 427 1.94 36.00 31.52
CA PRO A 427 2.04 37.38 32.02
C PRO A 427 0.91 37.69 33.01
N SER A 428 1.17 38.59 33.96
CA SER A 428 0.23 38.98 35.03
C SER A 428 -0.06 40.49 35.00
N ALA A 429 -1.21 40.84 35.60
CA ALA A 429 -1.68 42.17 36.00
C ALA A 429 -2.28 43.13 34.92
N ALA A 430 -3.39 43.76 35.32
CA ALA A 430 -4.15 44.84 34.66
C ALA A 430 -3.83 46.21 35.35
N PRO A 431 -4.52 47.38 35.17
CA PRO A 431 -5.98 47.59 34.96
C PRO A 431 -6.40 48.82 34.09
N ALA A 432 -7.68 49.26 34.23
CA ALA A 432 -8.40 50.44 33.67
C ALA A 432 -9.00 50.25 32.25
N ALA A 433 -10.34 50.19 32.05
CA ALA A 433 -11.41 51.22 32.20
C ALA A 433 -11.53 52.12 30.93
N ALA A 434 -12.71 52.43 30.35
CA ALA A 434 -14.13 52.11 30.62
C ALA A 434 -14.90 52.07 29.25
N SER A 435 -16.23 51.98 29.07
CA SER A 435 -17.47 52.13 29.89
C SER A 435 -18.65 51.32 29.28
N SER A 436 -19.78 51.25 30.00
CA SER A 436 -21.21 51.30 29.54
C SER A 436 -21.69 50.47 28.33
N ASP A 437 -22.84 49.76 28.31
CA ASP A 437 -23.91 49.44 29.29
C ASP A 437 -24.88 48.43 28.59
N SER A 438 -25.82 47.68 29.19
CA SER A 438 -26.36 47.53 30.57
C SER A 438 -26.65 46.03 30.87
N GLY A 439 -27.25 45.71 32.02
CA GLY A 439 -27.80 44.37 32.36
C GLY A 439 -29.34 44.33 32.34
N PRO A 440 -30.02 43.50 33.18
CA PRO A 440 -29.54 42.39 34.01
C PRO A 440 -30.42 41.10 33.93
N GLY A 441 -30.08 40.05 34.68
CA GLY A 441 -30.96 38.88 34.95
C GLY A 441 -30.27 37.52 34.75
N ALA A 442 -29.47 37.03 35.70
CA ALA A 442 -29.89 36.22 36.87
C ALA A 442 -30.25 34.77 36.52
N GLY A 443 -29.43 33.80 36.99
CA GLY A 443 -29.64 32.37 36.75
C GLY A 443 -28.43 31.49 37.07
N THR A 444 -28.06 31.35 38.34
CA THR A 444 -26.94 30.52 38.81
C THR A 444 -27.22 29.01 38.82
N TRP A 445 -26.29 28.24 38.26
CA TRP A 445 -25.66 27.00 38.76
C TRP A 445 -26.40 25.95 39.63
N ALA A 446 -26.01 24.69 39.37
CA ALA A 446 -25.94 23.53 40.28
C ALA A 446 -27.26 22.85 40.69
N ALA A 447 -27.30 21.57 41.10
CA ALA A 447 -26.45 20.37 40.87
C ALA A 447 -27.16 19.15 41.53
N ILE A 448 -26.62 17.93 41.34
CA ILE A 448 -27.00 16.68 42.07
C ILE A 448 -28.40 16.12 41.67
N GLY A 449 -28.65 14.83 41.48
CA GLY A 449 -27.76 13.65 41.51
C GLY A 449 -28.43 12.44 42.18
N GLY A 450 -28.26 11.25 41.59
CA GLY A 450 -28.60 9.95 42.21
C GLY A 450 -30.01 9.41 41.94
N GLY A 451 -30.13 8.08 41.75
CA GLY A 451 -31.42 7.40 41.65
C GLY A 451 -31.45 6.20 40.70
N ALA A 452 -30.75 5.12 41.01
CA ALA A 452 -30.97 3.83 40.34
C ALA A 452 -32.10 3.05 41.03
N LEU A 453 -32.98 2.40 40.26
CA LEU A 453 -33.51 1.04 40.51
C LEU A 453 -34.56 0.59 39.47
N ILE A 454 -34.20 -0.44 38.69
CA ILE A 454 -34.97 -1.61 38.23
C ILE A 454 -36.51 -1.51 38.12
N LEU A 455 -37.06 -1.82 36.94
CA LEU A 455 -38.13 -2.82 36.77
C LEU A 455 -38.25 -3.35 35.32
N LEU A 456 -38.65 -4.62 35.18
CA LEU A 456 -38.87 -5.35 33.91
C LEU A 456 -40.25 -5.06 33.32
N GLY A 457 -40.38 -5.10 31.99
CA GLY A 457 -41.67 -5.07 31.30
C GLY A 457 -41.55 -5.23 29.78
N ALA A 458 -42.15 -6.28 29.22
CA ALA A 458 -42.10 -6.56 27.78
C ALA A 458 -43.09 -5.71 26.95
N VAL A 459 -42.90 -5.66 25.63
CA VAL A 459 -43.81 -6.30 24.66
C VAL A 459 -43.11 -6.34 23.29
N ALA A 460 -42.95 -7.53 22.74
CA ALA A 460 -42.77 -7.73 21.30
C ALA A 460 -44.14 -8.15 20.72
N ALA A 461 -44.63 -7.46 19.69
CA ALA A 461 -45.90 -7.79 19.07
C ALA A 461 -45.98 -7.32 17.61
N PHE A 462 -45.51 -8.15 16.66
CA PHE A 462 -46.24 -8.33 15.39
C PHE A 462 -45.84 -9.60 14.63
N PHE A 463 -46.24 -10.77 15.13
CA PHE A 463 -46.41 -11.97 14.30
C PHE A 463 -47.57 -12.83 14.84
N VAL A 464 -48.14 -13.65 13.94
CA VAL A 464 -49.25 -14.59 14.16
C VAL A 464 -50.66 -13.97 14.21
N LEU A 465 -51.36 -13.98 13.07
CA LEU A 465 -52.69 -14.59 12.92
C LEU A 465 -53.23 -14.56 11.47
N ARG A 466 -52.93 -15.58 10.66
CA ARG A 466 -53.95 -16.37 9.91
C ARG A 466 -53.39 -17.56 9.11
N ARG A 467 -53.60 -18.74 9.66
CA ARG A 467 -53.60 -20.09 9.06
C ARG A 467 -54.37 -20.95 10.10
N ARG A 468 -55.33 -21.84 9.81
CA ARG A 468 -55.94 -22.43 8.60
C ARG A 468 -57.39 -22.84 8.94
N SER A 469 -58.27 -22.98 7.95
CA SER A 469 -59.35 -23.98 7.92
C SER A 469 -59.92 -24.07 6.50
N ALA A 470 -60.51 -25.21 6.10
CA ALA A 470 -60.64 -25.60 4.68
C ALA A 470 -61.99 -26.24 4.30
N GLN A 471 -62.43 -25.98 3.05
CA GLN A 471 -63.31 -26.78 2.15
C GLN A 471 -64.73 -27.21 2.64
N PRO A 472 -65.66 -27.68 1.77
CA PRO A 472 -65.54 -28.14 0.36
C PRO A 472 -66.46 -27.44 -0.69
N ALA A 473 -66.51 -27.97 -1.92
CA ALA A 473 -67.23 -27.47 -3.12
C ALA A 473 -68.62 -28.16 -3.33
N PRO A 474 -69.45 -27.82 -4.35
CA PRO A 474 -69.18 -28.24 -5.75
C PRO A 474 -69.68 -27.31 -6.92
N GLU A 475 -69.17 -27.61 -8.13
CA GLU A 475 -69.86 -27.69 -9.45
C GLU A 475 -70.68 -26.53 -10.06
N ALA A 476 -70.25 -26.01 -11.23
CA ALA A 476 -70.95 -26.15 -12.54
C ALA A 476 -70.20 -25.47 -13.72
N ALA A 477 -70.15 -26.15 -14.88
CA ALA A 477 -70.21 -25.73 -16.30
C ALA A 477 -69.78 -24.30 -16.77
N ASP A 478 -69.32 -24.05 -18.02
CA ASP A 478 -68.76 -24.84 -19.14
C ASP A 478 -68.29 -23.84 -20.25
N ALA A 479 -67.61 -24.33 -21.29
CA ALA A 479 -67.53 -23.82 -22.67
C ALA A 479 -66.63 -22.62 -23.07
N SER A 480 -65.65 -22.96 -23.95
CA SER A 480 -65.19 -22.20 -25.14
C SER A 480 -64.35 -20.91 -24.94
N ALA A 481 -63.35 -20.57 -25.77
CA ALA A 481 -62.91 -21.11 -27.07
C ALA A 481 -61.37 -21.15 -27.21
N ALA A 482 -60.87 -21.91 -28.19
CA ALA A 482 -59.45 -22.11 -28.50
C ALA A 482 -58.91 -21.06 -29.52
N PRO A 483 -57.57 -20.95 -29.73
CA PRO A 483 -56.97 -19.95 -30.63
C PRO A 483 -56.92 -20.44 -32.09
N ASP A 484 -56.87 -19.50 -33.04
CA ASP A 484 -56.91 -19.80 -34.48
C ASP A 484 -55.58 -19.47 -35.20
N SER A 485 -54.99 -20.50 -35.81
CA SER A 485 -53.90 -20.55 -36.80
C SER A 485 -53.46 -22.02 -36.89
N PRO A 486 -53.09 -22.59 -38.06
CA PRO A 486 -52.64 -21.93 -39.29
C PRO A 486 -53.33 -22.45 -40.57
N GLN A 487 -52.93 -21.95 -41.75
CA GLN A 487 -52.89 -22.73 -43.00
C GLN A 487 -51.80 -22.20 -43.94
N THR A 488 -51.30 -23.06 -44.83
CA THR A 488 -50.12 -22.86 -45.67
C THR A 488 -50.45 -22.51 -47.12
N SER A 489 -49.63 -21.67 -47.75
CA SER A 489 -49.17 -21.79 -49.16
C SER A 489 -47.95 -20.91 -49.39
#